data_AF-A0A1C8ZV26-F1
#
_entry.id   AF-A0A1C8ZV26-F1
#
_cell.length_a   1.000
_cell.length_b   1.000
_cell.length_c   1.000
_cell.angle_alpha   90.00
_cell.angle_beta   90.00
_cell.angle_gamma   90.00
#
_symmetry.space_group_name_H-M   'P 1'
#
loop_
_entity.id
_entity.type
_entity.pdbx_description
1 polymer ?
#
loop_
_entity_poly.entity_id
_entity_poly.type
_entity_poly.pdbx_seq_one_letter_code
_entity_poly.pdbx_strand_id
1 'polypeptide(L)'
;MNKDNVAISVIITAHNRRKFLKEAITSALNQEFDKDKYEIIVMKNFEDQEIDSFMKEKNVKSLYTEEEKLGIKLKLALKNRKEGYSAS
;
A
#
# COMPACT_ATOMS: atom_id res chain seq x y z
N MET A 1 -0.96 -17.17 13.32
CA MET A 1 -0.37 -16.36 12.24
C MET A 1 0.84 -15.65 12.80
N ASN A 2 2.05 -16.04 12.40
CA ASN A 2 3.27 -15.34 12.83
C ASN A 2 3.37 -14.02 12.07
N LYS A 3 3.48 -12.93 12.83
CA LYS A 3 3.61 -11.55 12.34
C LYS A 3 4.96 -11.31 11.64
N ASP A 4 5.90 -12.25 11.80
CA ASP A 4 7.32 -12.14 11.41
C ASP A 4 7.61 -12.42 9.91
N ASN A 5 6.60 -12.65 9.07
CA ASN A 5 6.80 -13.14 7.70
C ASN A 5 6.64 -12.09 6.59
N VAL A 6 6.28 -10.85 6.89
CA VAL A 6 6.22 -9.77 5.88
C VAL A 6 7.62 -9.23 5.62
N ALA A 7 8.25 -9.67 4.54
CA ALA A 7 9.60 -9.26 4.16
C ALA A 7 9.62 -7.95 3.36
N ILE A 8 8.51 -7.60 2.67
CA ILE A 8 8.48 -6.49 1.70
C ILE A 8 7.21 -5.65 1.86
N SER A 9 7.35 -4.33 1.96
CA SER A 9 6.22 -3.39 1.90
C SER A 9 6.30 -2.57 0.61
N VAL A 10 5.29 -2.69 -0.26
CA VAL A 10 5.16 -1.89 -1.48
C VAL A 10 4.29 -0.67 -1.20
N ILE A 11 4.86 0.52 -1.36
CA ILE A 11 4.16 1.79 -1.13
C ILE A 11 3.87 2.45 -2.48
N ILE A 12 2.60 2.65 -2.80
CA ILE A 12 2.13 3.32 -4.02
C ILE A 12 1.51 4.67 -3.61
N THR A 13 2.04 5.79 -4.11
CA THR A 13 1.44 7.11 -3.87
C THR A 13 0.70 7.61 -5.12
N ALA A 14 -0.57 7.98 -4.96
CA ALA A 14 -1.41 8.50 -6.03
C ALA A 14 -2.06 9.83 -5.62
N HIS A 15 -1.48 10.95 -6.06
CA HIS A 15 -2.07 12.28 -5.88
C HIS A 15 -2.80 12.70 -7.14
N ASN A 16 -4.12 12.89 -7.05
CA ASN A 16 -5.03 13.25 -8.14
C ASN A 16 -5.06 12.28 -9.34
N ARG A 17 -4.19 11.27 -9.38
CA ARG A 17 -3.98 10.37 -10.52
C ARG A 17 -4.71 9.05 -10.28
N ARG A 18 -5.92 8.94 -10.83
CA ARG A 18 -6.81 7.77 -10.71
C ARG A 18 -6.58 6.74 -11.82
N LYS A 19 -6.36 7.23 -13.05
CA LYS A 19 -6.37 6.43 -14.29
C LYS A 19 -5.49 5.19 -14.27
N PHE A 20 -4.33 5.24 -13.61
CA PHE A 20 -3.34 4.16 -13.63
C PHE A 20 -3.18 3.43 -12.29
N LEU A 21 -4.02 3.76 -11.29
CA LEU A 21 -3.84 3.26 -9.94
C LEU A 21 -4.14 1.76 -9.86
N LYS A 22 -5.19 1.29 -10.55
CA LYS A 22 -5.54 -0.14 -10.55
C LYS A 22 -4.46 -0.97 -11.24
N GLU A 23 -3.87 -0.47 -12.32
CA GLU A 23 -2.80 -1.12 -13.06
C GLU A 23 -1.53 -1.22 -12.20
N ALA A 24 -1.17 -0.15 -11.48
CA ALA A 24 -0.04 -0.16 -10.56
C ALA A 24 -0.24 -1.17 -9.41
N ILE A 25 -1.44 -1.20 -8.82
CA ILE A 25 -1.79 -2.18 -7.78
C ILE A 25 -1.74 -3.61 -8.35
N THR A 26 -2.29 -3.82 -9.55
CA THR A 26 -2.31 -5.14 -10.21
C THR A 26 -0.90 -5.62 -10.52
N SER A 27 -0.02 -4.73 -10.97
CA SER A 27 1.40 -5.04 -11.19
C SER A 27 2.09 -5.48 -9.89
N ALA A 28 1.81 -4.81 -8.77
CA ALA A 28 2.35 -5.21 -7.47
C ALA A 28 1.75 -6.53 -6.94
N LEU A 29 0.48 -6.83 -7.25
CA LEU A 29 -0.19 -8.07 -6.85
C LEU A 29 0.27 -9.31 -7.62
N ASN A 30 0.76 -9.12 -8.86
CA ASN A 30 1.13 -10.20 -9.78
C ASN A 30 2.63 -10.56 -9.71
N GLN A 31 3.31 -10.25 -8.60
CA GLN A 31 4.70 -10.67 -8.41
C GLN A 31 4.79 -12.18 -8.12
N GLU A 32 5.91 -12.81 -8.48
CA GLU A 32 6.19 -14.24 -8.27
C GLU A 32 6.49 -14.60 -6.79
N PHE A 33 6.37 -13.62 -5.88
CA PHE A 33 6.58 -13.82 -4.45
C PHE A 33 5.32 -14.30 -3.74
N ASP A 34 5.53 -15.06 -2.67
CA ASP A 34 4.48 -15.48 -1.76
C ASP A 34 3.70 -14.29 -1.21
N LYS A 35 2.37 -14.30 -1.39
CA LYS A 35 1.47 -13.20 -1.05
C LYS A 35 1.40 -12.92 0.45
N ASP A 36 1.76 -13.91 1.27
CA ASP A 36 1.83 -13.74 2.72
C ASP A 36 3.13 -13.02 3.15
N LYS A 37 4.08 -12.82 2.23
CA LYS A 37 5.38 -12.20 2.50
C LYS A 37 5.49 -10.74 2.09
N TYR A 38 4.45 -10.16 1.50
CA TYR A 38 4.46 -8.74 1.19
C TYR A 38 3.12 -8.06 1.43
N GLU A 39 3.17 -6.76 1.69
CA GLU A 39 1.98 -5.92 1.81
C GLU A 39 2.02 -4.81 0.77
N ILE A 40 0.83 -4.39 0.32
CA ILE A 40 0.68 -3.23 -0.55
C ILE A 40 -0.07 -2.15 0.23
N ILE A 41 0.52 -0.95 0.28
CA ILE A 41 -0.03 0.24 0.91
C ILE A 41 -0.19 1.30 -0.16
N VAL A 42 -1.42 1.73 -0.40
CA VAL A 42 -1.75 2.80 -1.34
C VAL A 42 -2.05 4.06 -0.55
N MET A 43 -1.28 5.11 -0.81
CA MET A 43 -1.54 6.45 -0.30
C MET A 43 -2.20 7.31 -1.36
N LYS A 44 -3.39 7.83 -1.08
CA LYS A 44 -4.16 8.66 -2.01
C LYS A 44 -4.82 9.83 -1.30
N ASN A 45 -5.14 10.87 -2.06
CA ASN A 45 -5.83 12.07 -1.56
C ASN A 45 -7.28 12.16 -2.03
N PHE A 46 -7.88 11.02 -2.39
CA PHE A 46 -9.22 10.97 -2.96
C PHE A 46 -9.99 9.72 -2.55
N GLU A 47 -11.30 9.78 -2.61
CA GLU A 47 -12.20 8.61 -2.56
C GLU A 47 -12.66 8.23 -3.97
N ASP A 48 -12.79 6.93 -4.21
CA ASP A 48 -13.21 6.38 -5.49
C ASP A 48 -13.82 5.01 -5.25
N GLN A 49 -15.15 4.91 -5.33
CA GLN A 49 -15.86 3.68 -4.94
C GLN A 49 -15.35 2.43 -5.68
N GLU A 50 -15.01 2.57 -6.96
CA GLU A 50 -14.54 1.44 -7.76
C GLU A 50 -13.12 1.02 -7.34
N ILE A 51 -12.20 1.98 -7.17
CA ILE A 51 -10.83 1.69 -6.73
C ILE A 51 -10.81 1.19 -5.28
N ASP A 52 -11.61 1.78 -4.40
CA ASP A 52 -11.68 1.41 -2.98
C ASP A 52 -12.26 0.00 -2.79
N SER A 53 -13.29 -0.36 -3.55
CA SER A 53 -13.83 -1.71 -3.54
C SER A 53 -12.81 -2.73 -4.06
N PHE A 54 -12.13 -2.41 -5.17
CA PHE A 54 -11.04 -3.24 -5.71
C PHE A 54 -9.90 -3.45 -4.71
N MET A 55 -9.44 -2.39 -4.02
CA MET A 55 -8.40 -2.51 -3.00
C MET A 55 -8.85 -3.39 -1.83
N LYS A 56 -10.09 -3.22 -1.36
CA LYS A 56 -10.66 -4.02 -0.28
C LYS A 56 -10.73 -5.51 -0.65
N GLU A 57 -11.22 -5.83 -1.84
CA GLU A 57 -11.29 -7.21 -2.35
C GLU A 57 -9.92 -7.89 -2.45
N LYS A 58 -8.88 -7.11 -2.77
CA LYS A 58 -7.50 -7.61 -2.91
C LYS A 58 -6.66 -7.52 -1.62
N ASN A 59 -7.27 -7.17 -0.49
CA ASN A 59 -6.58 -6.96 0.79
C ASN A 59 -5.43 -5.92 0.72
N VAL A 60 -5.60 -4.90 -0.13
CA VAL A 60 -4.65 -3.77 -0.26
C VAL A 60 -5.00 -2.71 0.77
N LYS A 61 -3.99 -2.24 1.52
CA LYS A 61 -4.20 -1.22 2.54
C LYS A 61 -4.30 0.15 1.88
N SER A 62 -5.42 0.85 2.11
CA SER A 62 -5.63 2.23 1.67
C SER A 62 -5.34 3.21 2.80
N LEU A 63 -4.59 4.27 2.51
CA LEU A 63 -4.29 5.38 3.41
C LEU A 63 -4.67 6.69 2.73
N TYR A 64 -5.46 7.51 3.41
CA TYR A 64 -5.83 8.83 2.94
C TYR A 64 -4.84 9.89 3.45
N THR A 65 -4.40 10.80 2.58
CA THR A 65 -3.66 12.00 2.99
C THR A 65 -3.80 13.11 1.95
N GLU A 66 -3.97 14.36 2.40
CA GLU A 66 -3.90 15.55 1.53
C GLU A 66 -2.49 16.11 1.41
N GLU A 67 -1.53 15.58 2.19
CA GLU A 67 -0.16 16.08 2.21
C GLU A 67 0.48 16.00 0.84
N GLU A 68 1.02 17.10 0.32
CA GLU A 68 1.63 17.08 -1.01
C GLU A 68 3.07 16.55 -0.98
N LYS A 69 3.78 16.78 0.14
CA LYS A 69 5.20 16.48 0.28
C LYS A 69 5.44 14.97 0.32
N LEU A 70 6.21 14.47 -0.64
CA LEU A 70 6.56 13.06 -0.75
C LEU A 70 7.19 12.49 0.53
N GLY A 71 8.08 13.26 1.18
CA GLY A 71 8.74 12.81 2.42
C GLY A 71 7.76 12.55 3.57
N ILE A 72 6.70 13.36 3.69
CA ILE A 72 5.66 13.15 4.70
C ILE A 72 4.85 11.89 4.38
N LYS A 73 4.53 11.66 3.09
CA LYS A 73 3.85 10.44 2.66
C LYS A 73 4.64 9.20 3.02
N LEU A 74 5.93 9.16 2.68
CA LEU A 74 6.80 8.04 3.00
C LEU A 74 6.84 7.78 4.51
N LYS A 75 6.98 8.82 5.33
CA LYS A 75 6.94 8.70 6.79
C LYS A 75 5.62 8.11 7.30
N LEU A 76 4.48 8.55 6.75
CA LEU A 76 3.16 8.02 7.12
C LEU A 76 2.99 6.56 6.72
N ALA A 77 3.42 6.19 5.51
CA ALA A 77 3.40 4.81 5.06
C ALA A 77 4.27 3.90 5.95
N LEU A 78 5.49 4.33 6.27
CA LEU A 78 6.40 3.58 7.15
C LEU A 78 5.84 3.39 8.57
N LYS A 79 5.08 4.35 9.09
CA LYS A 79 4.38 4.21 10.38
C LYS A 79 3.19 3.25 10.34
N ASN A 80 2.61 3.05 9.16
CA ASN A 80 1.39 2.27 8.97
C ASN A 80 1.65 0.88 8.38
N ARG A 81 2.90 0.51 8.11
CA ARG A 81 3.28 -0.81 7.64
C ARG A 81 3.03 -1.86 8.73
N LYS A 82 2.85 -3.13 8.34
CA LYS A 82 2.90 -4.24 9.31
C LYS A 82 4.30 -4.26 9.92
N GLU A 83 4.39 -4.17 11.24
CA GLU A 83 5.68 -4.20 11.95
C GLU A 83 6.37 -5.53 11.69
N GLY A 84 7.53 -5.47 11.02
CA GLY A 84 8.44 -6.59 10.80
C GLY A 84 9.86 -6.16 11.12
N TYR A 85 10.11 -5.64 12.32
CA TYR A 85 11.45 -5.43 12.85
C TYR A 85 11.42 -5.59 14.38
N SER A 86 11.83 -6.77 14.85
CA SER A 86 12.49 -6.86 16.15
C SER A 86 13.79 -6.06 16.04
N ALA A 87 13.85 -4.93 16.73
CA ALA A 87 15.14 -4.37 17.10
C ALA A 87 15.82 -5.43 17.99
N SER A 88 16.92 -5.99 17.50
CA SER A 88 17.87 -6.78 18.29
C SER A 88 18.87 -5.83 18.92
#